data_AF-A0A852JYL6-F1
#
_entry.id   AF-A0A852JYL6-F1
#
_cell.length_a   1.000
_cell.length_b   1.000
_cell.length_c   1.000
_cell.angle_alpha   90.00
_cell.angle_beta   90.00
_cell.angle_gamma   90.00
#
_symmetry.space_group_name_H-M   'P 1'
#
loop_
_entity.id
_entity.type
_entity.pdbx_description
1 polymer ?
#
loop_
_entity_poly.entity_id
_entity_poly.type
_entity_poly.pdbx_seq_one_letter_code
_entity_poly.pdbx_strand_id
1 'polypeptide(L)'
;VDDALCSPRGWQGLIAYGCHSLVLVVDANSAQTLQVLERHKANVVKVRCSWVLYFPLKVLDLKLQSLALGEWKIIVWDVATGAARCEIQEHSKPIQDMQWLWNQDASRDLLLAVHPPNYIVLWNADTGTKLWKKSYAENILSFSFDPFDPSHLALLTSEGIVFISDFSPSKAPASSGKKVYISSPHSSPSHNKLAAATGAKKALDKVKILISNEKPSAESVTLNDCLQLSYLPSKRNYMLLLYPREILILDLEVNQTVGVIAIERTGVPFIQVIPCFQRDGLFCLHENGCITLRVRRSNCSFTATPNEEP
;
A
#
# COMPACT_ATOMS: atom_id res chain seq x y z
N VAL A 1 -10.60 13.32 7.85
CA VAL A 1 -11.01 12.76 6.55
C VAL A 1 -10.19 11.49 6.43
N ASP A 2 -10.70 10.40 7.02
CA ASP A 2 -10.03 9.09 7.00
C ASP A 2 -10.41 8.40 5.69
N ASP A 3 -10.01 9.00 4.57
CA ASP A 3 -10.47 8.58 3.25
C ASP A 3 -9.62 7.39 2.79
N ALA A 4 -10.21 6.21 2.88
CA ALA A 4 -9.62 5.02 2.31
C ALA A 4 -9.91 4.96 0.81
N LEU A 5 -8.90 5.17 -0.03
CA LEU A 5 -9.05 5.21 -1.48
C LEU A 5 -8.58 3.90 -2.12
N CYS A 6 -9.34 3.42 -3.10
CA CYS A 6 -8.91 2.34 -3.98
C CYS A 6 -9.37 2.58 -5.43
N SER A 7 -8.49 2.22 -6.37
CA SER A 7 -8.82 2.15 -7.80
C SER A 7 -8.42 0.78 -8.36
N PRO A 8 -9.33 0.05 -9.02
CA PRO A 8 -9.02 -1.21 -9.69
C PRO A 8 -8.10 -0.98 -10.91
N ARG A 9 -7.09 -1.85 -11.11
CA ARG A 9 -6.14 -1.76 -12.24
C ARG A 9 -6.91 -1.93 -13.54
N GLY A 10 -6.86 -0.92 -14.40
CA GLY A 10 -7.31 -1.02 -15.79
C GLY A 10 -8.81 -0.89 -16.04
N TRP A 11 -9.63 -0.47 -15.06
CA TRP A 11 -11.07 -0.26 -15.27
C TRP A 11 -11.39 1.22 -15.42
N GLN A 12 -11.77 1.61 -16.64
CA GLN A 12 -12.75 2.62 -17.08
C GLN A 12 -13.01 3.89 -16.21
N GLY A 13 -12.09 4.29 -15.33
CA GLY A 13 -12.24 5.45 -14.46
C GLY A 13 -12.92 5.19 -13.12
N LEU A 14 -13.19 3.96 -12.67
CA LEU A 14 -13.87 3.79 -11.37
C LEU A 14 -12.94 4.01 -10.16
N ILE A 15 -13.45 4.68 -9.15
CA ILE A 15 -12.79 4.93 -7.86
C ILE A 15 -13.76 4.56 -6.74
N ALA A 16 -13.28 3.83 -5.75
CA ALA A 16 -14.01 3.58 -4.53
C ALA A 16 -13.32 4.27 -3.35
N TYR A 17 -14.09 4.95 -2.50
CA TYR A 17 -13.56 5.52 -1.27
C TYR A 17 -14.53 5.44 -0.09
N GLY A 18 -13.97 5.37 1.11
CA GLY A 18 -14.73 5.47 2.36
C GLY A 18 -15.04 6.94 2.69
N CYS A 19 -16.28 7.23 3.05
CA CYS A 19 -16.70 8.53 3.58
C CYS A 19 -17.59 8.29 4.80
N HIS A 20 -17.06 8.57 6.00
CA HIS A 20 -17.69 8.16 7.26
C HIS A 20 -18.06 6.67 7.22
N SER A 21 -19.29 6.29 7.51
CA SER A 21 -19.76 4.90 7.50
C SER A 21 -20.16 4.36 6.13
N LEU A 22 -19.97 5.16 5.08
CA LEU A 22 -20.37 4.84 3.71
C LEU A 22 -19.15 4.47 2.87
N VAL A 23 -19.34 3.59 1.89
CA VAL A 23 -18.39 3.40 0.80
C VAL A 23 -19.04 3.91 -0.47
N LEU A 24 -18.39 4.85 -1.13
CA LEU A 24 -18.84 5.46 -2.37
C LEU A 24 -18.06 4.88 -3.53
N VAL A 25 -18.77 4.57 -4.62
CA VAL A 25 -18.19 4.18 -5.90
C VAL A 25 -18.54 5.26 -6.92
N VAL A 26 -17.51 5.85 -7.50
CA VAL A 26 -17.61 7.03 -8.37
C VAL A 26 -16.92 6.72 -9.69
N ASP A 27 -17.51 7.18 -10.79
CA ASP A 27 -16.81 7.27 -12.07
C ASP A 27 -15.97 8.54 -12.11
N ALA A 28 -14.66 8.38 -12.19
CA ALA A 28 -13.68 9.46 -12.21
C ALA A 28 -13.75 10.29 -13.49
N ASN A 29 -14.32 9.77 -14.59
CA ASN A 29 -14.45 10.55 -15.82
C ASN A 29 -15.59 11.57 -15.72
N SER A 30 -16.76 11.14 -15.23
CA SER A 30 -17.94 11.99 -15.08
C SER A 30 -18.06 12.65 -13.71
N ALA A 31 -17.24 12.24 -12.74
CA ALA A 31 -17.35 12.59 -11.33
C ALA A 31 -18.73 12.25 -10.71
N GLN A 32 -19.45 11.28 -11.29
CA GLN A 32 -20.75 10.86 -10.79
C GLN A 32 -20.63 9.66 -9.86
N THR A 33 -21.35 9.73 -8.73
CA THR A 33 -21.51 8.59 -7.83
C THR A 33 -22.41 7.55 -8.48
N LEU A 34 -21.87 6.36 -8.71
CA LEU A 34 -22.59 5.23 -9.28
C LEU A 34 -23.30 4.41 -8.21
N GLN A 35 -22.65 4.22 -7.05
CA GLN A 35 -23.18 3.38 -5.98
C GLN A 35 -22.77 3.91 -4.60
N VAL A 36 -23.68 3.77 -3.64
CA VAL A 36 -23.46 4.03 -2.22
C VAL A 36 -23.70 2.73 -1.47
N LEU A 37 -22.71 2.29 -0.69
CA LEU A 37 -22.76 1.05 0.06
C LEU A 37 -22.85 1.37 1.56
N GLU A 38 -23.99 1.03 2.15
CA GLU A 38 -24.34 1.42 3.51
C GLU A 38 -24.53 0.19 4.39
N ARG A 39 -23.56 -0.09 5.27
CA ARG A 39 -23.65 -1.23 6.21
C ARG A 39 -22.67 -1.16 7.37
N HIS A 40 -21.60 -0.38 7.22
CA HIS A 40 -20.78 -0.03 8.38
C HIS A 40 -21.56 0.91 9.30
N LYS A 41 -21.37 0.75 10.61
CA LYS A 41 -21.91 1.64 11.65
C LYS A 41 -20.87 2.63 12.15
N ALA A 42 -19.63 2.47 11.73
CA ALA A 42 -18.50 3.30 12.10
C ALA A 42 -17.71 3.74 10.85
N ASN A 43 -16.75 4.64 11.03
CA ASN A 43 -15.99 5.22 9.93
C ASN A 43 -15.18 4.16 9.17
N VAL A 44 -15.35 4.07 7.86
CA VAL A 44 -14.56 3.23 6.97
C VAL A 44 -13.12 3.73 6.95
N VAL A 45 -12.17 2.87 7.29
CA VAL A 45 -10.73 3.18 7.39
C VAL A 45 -9.90 2.54 6.29
N LYS A 46 -10.42 1.50 5.63
CA LYS A 46 -9.72 0.87 4.51
C LYS A 46 -10.71 0.33 3.48
N VAL A 47 -10.46 0.64 2.22
CA VAL A 47 -11.20 0.14 1.06
C VAL A 47 -10.20 -0.48 0.11
N ARG A 48 -10.54 -1.66 -0.41
CA ARG A 48 -9.75 -2.41 -1.39
C ARG A 48 -10.67 -2.96 -2.45
N CYS A 49 -10.18 -3.00 -3.67
CA CYS A 49 -10.94 -3.43 -4.83
C CYS A 49 -10.32 -4.71 -5.35
N SER A 50 -11.16 -5.66 -5.73
CA SER A 50 -10.69 -6.88 -6.38
C SER A 50 -10.22 -6.57 -7.78
N TRP A 51 -9.27 -7.39 -8.22
CA TRP A 51 -8.80 -7.38 -9.60
C TRP A 51 -9.73 -8.27 -10.41
N VAL A 52 -10.27 -7.73 -11.50
CA VAL A 52 -11.00 -8.55 -12.47
C VAL A 52 -10.50 -8.17 -13.85
N LEU A 53 -9.89 -9.10 -14.58
CA LEU A 53 -9.70 -8.94 -16.02
C LEU A 53 -10.78 -9.81 -16.67
N TYR A 54 -11.72 -9.21 -17.40
CA TYR A 54 -12.58 -9.93 -18.34
C TYR A 54 -12.53 -9.26 -19.70
N PHE A 55 -11.97 -9.99 -20.66
CA PHE A 55 -12.34 -9.92 -22.08
C PHE A 55 -13.21 -11.16 -22.37
N PRO A 56 -14.27 -11.14 -23.20
CA PRO A 56 -15.04 -10.04 -23.77
C PRO A 56 -16.55 -10.25 -23.51
N LEU A 57 -17.02 -10.26 -22.26
CA LEU A 57 -18.46 -10.33 -21.96
C LEU A 57 -18.82 -9.38 -20.83
N LYS A 58 -19.81 -8.52 -21.11
CA LYS A 58 -20.33 -7.43 -20.28
C LYS A 58 -20.99 -7.94 -18.99
N VAL A 59 -20.21 -8.38 -18.00
CA VAL A 59 -20.70 -8.53 -16.63
C VAL A 59 -19.68 -7.87 -15.71
N LEU A 60 -20.06 -6.72 -15.15
CA LEU A 60 -19.29 -6.02 -14.12
C LEU A 60 -19.38 -6.81 -12.81
N ASP A 61 -18.51 -7.78 -12.60
CA ASP A 61 -18.35 -8.39 -11.27
C ASP A 61 -17.22 -7.69 -10.50
N LEU A 62 -17.37 -6.38 -10.27
CA LEU A 62 -16.42 -5.65 -9.41
C LEU A 62 -16.75 -6.01 -7.95
N LYS A 63 -15.78 -6.58 -7.23
CA LYS A 63 -15.91 -6.86 -5.80
C LYS A 63 -15.12 -5.81 -5.01
N LEU A 64 -15.75 -5.23 -4.00
CA LEU A 64 -15.08 -4.31 -3.08
C LEU A 64 -14.98 -4.95 -1.70
N GLN A 65 -13.96 -4.54 -0.97
CA GLN A 65 -13.79 -4.83 0.44
C GLN A 65 -13.69 -3.53 1.18
N SER A 66 -14.30 -3.50 2.35
CA SER A 66 -14.25 -2.35 3.22
C SER A 66 -14.12 -2.79 4.67
N LEU A 67 -13.32 -2.02 5.40
CA LEU A 67 -13.04 -2.19 6.80
C LEU A 67 -13.39 -0.87 7.49
N ALA A 68 -14.15 -0.94 8.57
CA ALA A 68 -14.49 0.21 9.40
C ALA A 68 -13.84 0.15 10.78
N LEU A 69 -13.53 1.34 11.30
CA LEU A 69 -12.95 1.58 12.60
C LEU A 69 -13.88 1.02 13.69
N GLY A 70 -13.34 0.18 14.58
CA GLY A 70 -14.09 -0.31 15.74
C GLY A 70 -15.16 -1.37 15.45
N GLU A 71 -15.49 -1.66 14.18
CA GLU A 71 -16.42 -2.75 13.83
C GLU A 71 -15.74 -4.10 13.57
N TRP A 72 -14.40 -4.15 13.58
CA TRP A 72 -13.58 -5.38 13.53
C TRP A 72 -14.01 -6.41 12.47
N LYS A 73 -14.70 -5.95 11.42
CA LYS A 73 -15.33 -6.77 10.39
C LYS A 73 -14.92 -6.25 9.02
N ILE A 74 -14.65 -7.17 8.10
CA ILE A 74 -14.47 -6.87 6.69
C ILE A 74 -15.78 -7.18 6.00
N ILE A 75 -16.33 -6.21 5.29
CA ILE A 75 -17.49 -6.44 4.42
C ILE A 75 -17.01 -6.56 2.99
N VAL A 76 -17.40 -7.66 2.35
CA VAL A 76 -17.19 -7.95 0.92
C VAL A 76 -18.47 -7.59 0.19
N TRP A 77 -18.34 -6.75 -0.83
CA TRP A 77 -19.44 -6.18 -1.58
C TRP A 77 -19.45 -6.65 -3.02
N ASP A 78 -20.64 -6.84 -3.53
CA ASP A 78 -20.95 -6.78 -4.95
C ASP A 78 -21.24 -5.32 -5.32
N VAL A 79 -20.43 -4.72 -6.19
CA VAL A 79 -20.66 -3.32 -6.57
C VAL A 79 -21.85 -3.14 -7.49
N ALA A 80 -22.11 -4.11 -8.37
CA ALA A 80 -23.18 -3.99 -9.36
C ALA A 80 -24.56 -4.05 -8.70
N THR A 81 -24.71 -4.87 -7.66
CA THR A 81 -25.97 -5.00 -6.92
C THR A 81 -26.02 -4.16 -5.65
N GLY A 82 -24.87 -3.70 -5.14
CA GLY A 82 -24.76 -3.04 -3.85
C GLY A 82 -24.92 -3.97 -2.65
N ALA A 83 -25.06 -5.28 -2.86
CA ALA A 83 -25.28 -6.24 -1.80
C ALA A 83 -23.95 -6.60 -1.11
N ALA A 84 -23.99 -6.75 0.22
CA ALA A 84 -22.89 -7.38 0.93
C ALA A 84 -22.97 -8.91 0.73
N ARG A 85 -21.94 -9.47 0.10
CA ARG A 85 -21.82 -10.91 -0.16
C ARG A 85 -21.39 -11.68 1.09
N CYS A 86 -20.43 -11.12 1.82
CA CYS A 86 -19.84 -11.78 2.97
C CYS A 86 -19.41 -10.76 4.02
N GLU A 87 -19.52 -11.16 5.29
CA GLU A 87 -18.94 -10.45 6.42
C GLU A 87 -17.93 -11.37 7.11
N ILE A 88 -16.67 -10.93 7.12
CA ILE A 88 -15.57 -11.66 7.74
C ILE A 88 -15.24 -10.99 9.06
N GLN A 89 -15.32 -11.76 10.13
CA GLN A 89 -14.95 -11.30 11.46
C GLN A 89 -14.23 -12.43 12.21
N GLU A 90 -13.12 -12.11 12.85
CA GLU A 90 -12.53 -12.97 13.87
C GLU A 90 -12.85 -12.34 15.23
N HIS A 91 -13.58 -13.07 16.08
CA HIS A 91 -14.18 -12.56 17.31
C HIS A 91 -13.24 -11.60 18.09
N SER A 92 -13.78 -10.41 18.37
CA SER A 92 -13.24 -9.34 19.23
C SER A 92 -11.87 -8.74 18.90
N LYS A 93 -11.25 -9.06 17.75
CA LYS A 93 -9.91 -8.54 17.41
C LYS A 93 -9.91 -7.55 16.25
N PRO A 94 -9.15 -6.45 16.38
CA PRO A 94 -9.01 -5.48 15.29
C PRO A 94 -8.41 -6.11 14.04
N ILE A 95 -8.64 -5.44 12.91
CA ILE A 95 -8.03 -5.75 11.62
C ILE A 95 -7.26 -4.49 11.22
N GLN A 96 -6.00 -4.66 10.87
CA GLN A 96 -5.09 -3.55 10.59
C GLN A 96 -4.96 -3.31 9.08
N ASP A 97 -4.91 -4.40 8.32
CA ASP A 97 -4.73 -4.34 6.88
C ASP A 97 -5.39 -5.55 6.21
N MET A 98 -5.71 -5.38 4.93
CA MET A 98 -6.31 -6.43 4.11
C MET A 98 -6.01 -6.22 2.63
N GLN A 99 -5.90 -7.31 1.88
CA GLN A 99 -5.68 -7.28 0.44
C GLN A 99 -6.16 -8.57 -0.25
N TRP A 100 -6.83 -8.41 -1.40
CA TRP A 100 -7.13 -9.51 -2.31
C TRP A 100 -5.86 -10.14 -2.88
N LEU A 101 -5.86 -11.46 -3.04
CA LEU A 101 -4.87 -12.13 -3.87
C LEU A 101 -5.17 -11.82 -5.35
N TRP A 102 -4.12 -11.49 -6.11
CA TRP A 102 -4.27 -11.08 -7.51
C TRP A 102 -4.06 -12.23 -8.50
N ASN A 103 -3.25 -13.22 -8.14
CA ASN A 103 -2.86 -14.32 -9.03
C ASN A 103 -3.76 -15.55 -8.83
N GLN A 104 -5.05 -15.46 -9.17
CA GLN A 104 -5.98 -16.59 -9.08
C GLN A 104 -6.77 -16.76 -10.37
N ASP A 105 -6.57 -17.89 -11.04
CA ASP A 105 -7.27 -18.24 -12.27
C ASP A 105 -8.69 -18.78 -12.01
N ALA A 106 -8.91 -19.46 -10.88
CA ALA A 106 -10.15 -20.20 -10.60
C ALA A 106 -11.00 -19.65 -9.43
N SER A 107 -10.41 -19.19 -8.32
CA SER A 107 -11.13 -18.60 -7.19
C SER A 107 -10.53 -17.26 -6.79
N ARG A 108 -11.18 -16.17 -7.23
CA ARG A 108 -10.71 -14.78 -7.02
C ARG A 108 -11.18 -14.19 -5.68
N ASP A 109 -11.55 -15.07 -4.75
CA ASP A 109 -12.20 -14.69 -3.49
C ASP A 109 -11.26 -14.83 -2.29
N LEU A 110 -9.96 -15.02 -2.52
CA LEU A 110 -9.01 -15.14 -1.43
C LEU A 110 -8.60 -13.77 -0.91
N LEU A 111 -8.77 -13.59 0.40
CA LEU A 111 -8.43 -12.36 1.11
C LEU A 111 -7.44 -12.65 2.22
N LEU A 112 -6.31 -11.96 2.20
CA LEU A 112 -5.36 -11.96 3.31
C LEU A 112 -5.65 -10.75 4.22
N ALA A 113 -5.76 -10.99 5.52
CA ALA A 113 -5.96 -9.95 6.51
C ALA A 113 -4.88 -10.00 7.60
N VAL A 114 -4.41 -8.83 8.03
CA VAL A 114 -3.52 -8.66 9.19
C VAL A 114 -4.36 -8.34 10.41
N HIS A 115 -4.15 -9.10 11.46
CA HIS A 115 -4.80 -8.91 12.75
C HIS A 115 -3.74 -8.60 13.80
N PRO A 116 -3.83 -7.44 14.47
CA PRO A 116 -2.97 -7.14 15.59
C PRO A 116 -3.08 -8.17 16.73
N PRO A 117 -1.99 -8.42 17.46
CA PRO A 117 -0.69 -7.79 17.26
C PRO A 117 0.08 -8.37 16.07
N ASN A 118 0.10 -9.68 15.89
CA ASN A 118 1.22 -10.29 15.16
C ASN A 118 0.83 -11.46 14.25
N TYR A 119 -0.39 -11.53 13.73
CA TYR A 119 -0.77 -12.66 12.91
C TYR A 119 -1.54 -12.25 11.65
N ILE A 120 -1.43 -13.10 10.64
CA ILE A 120 -2.15 -12.97 9.38
C ILE A 120 -3.10 -14.16 9.22
N VAL A 121 -4.22 -13.92 8.55
CA VAL A 121 -5.23 -14.94 8.28
C VAL A 121 -5.63 -14.87 6.82
N LEU A 122 -5.63 -16.02 6.15
CA LEU A 122 -6.18 -16.15 4.81
C LEU A 122 -7.63 -16.64 4.91
N TRP A 123 -8.52 -15.93 4.23
CA TRP A 123 -9.95 -16.20 4.18
C TRP A 123 -10.37 -16.54 2.76
N ASN A 124 -11.35 -17.44 2.64
CA ASN A 124 -12.23 -17.48 1.49
C ASN A 124 -13.34 -16.46 1.73
N ALA A 125 -13.35 -15.39 0.94
CA ALA A 125 -14.23 -14.25 1.09
C ALA A 125 -15.62 -14.45 0.45
N ASP A 126 -15.82 -15.54 -0.28
CA ASP A 126 -17.14 -15.93 -0.77
C ASP A 126 -17.93 -16.63 0.34
N THR A 127 -17.29 -17.56 1.04
CA THR A 127 -17.89 -18.36 2.12
C THR A 127 -17.69 -17.78 3.51
N GLY A 128 -16.76 -16.83 3.67
CA GLY A 128 -16.33 -16.33 4.99
C GLY A 128 -15.49 -17.33 5.79
N THR A 129 -14.99 -18.39 5.16
CA THR A 129 -14.25 -19.45 5.88
C THR A 129 -12.77 -19.10 6.03
N LYS A 130 -12.24 -19.31 7.23
CA LYS A 130 -10.80 -19.21 7.51
C LYS A 130 -10.08 -20.42 6.91
N LEU A 131 -9.14 -20.17 6.00
CA LEU A 131 -8.34 -21.23 5.36
C LEU A 131 -7.14 -21.61 6.21
N TRP A 132 -6.37 -20.60 6.65
CA TRP A 132 -5.26 -20.82 7.56
C TRP A 132 -4.88 -19.52 8.28
N LYS A 133 -4.08 -19.68 9.34
CA LYS A 133 -3.55 -18.58 10.18
C LYS A 133 -2.07 -18.81 10.44
N LYS A 134 -1.29 -17.72 10.43
CA LYS A 134 0.13 -17.71 10.79
C LYS A 134 0.43 -16.58 11.76
N SER A 135 1.05 -16.91 12.89
CA SER A 135 1.56 -15.94 13.86
C SER A 135 3.04 -15.67 13.64
N TYR A 136 3.43 -14.43 13.90
CA TYR A 136 4.80 -13.90 13.85
C TYR A 136 5.21 -13.40 15.24
N ALA A 137 6.50 -13.18 15.46
CA ALA A 137 6.99 -12.72 16.75
C ALA A 137 6.65 -11.25 17.04
N GLU A 138 6.55 -10.42 16.00
CA GLU A 138 6.48 -8.96 16.10
C GLU A 138 5.13 -8.40 15.67
N ASN A 139 4.81 -7.20 16.15
CA ASN A 139 3.59 -6.49 15.78
C ASN A 139 3.62 -6.15 14.28
N ILE A 140 2.60 -6.58 13.53
CA ILE A 140 2.49 -6.35 12.09
C ILE A 140 1.62 -5.10 11.87
N LEU A 141 2.19 -4.11 11.20
CA LEU A 141 1.56 -2.82 10.95
C LEU A 141 0.84 -2.76 9.60
N SER A 142 1.40 -3.40 8.57
CA SER A 142 0.88 -3.43 7.20
C SER A 142 1.57 -4.53 6.40
N PHE A 143 1.08 -4.82 5.20
CA PHE A 143 1.73 -5.76 4.29
C PHE A 143 1.51 -5.38 2.82
N SER A 144 2.31 -5.96 1.93
CA SER A 144 2.12 -5.87 0.49
C SER A 144 2.56 -7.15 -0.21
N PHE A 145 1.75 -7.62 -1.15
CA PHE A 145 2.16 -8.64 -2.12
C PHE A 145 3.16 -8.08 -3.14
N ASP A 146 4.09 -8.93 -3.58
CA ASP A 146 4.88 -8.66 -4.76
C ASP A 146 3.98 -8.78 -6.02
N PRO A 147 3.91 -7.74 -6.87
CA PRO A 147 3.08 -7.74 -8.07
C PRO A 147 3.64 -8.62 -9.21
N PHE A 148 4.86 -9.15 -9.07
CA PHE A 148 5.53 -9.96 -10.08
C PHE A 148 5.77 -11.41 -9.67
N ASP A 149 5.72 -11.72 -8.37
CA ASP A 149 5.79 -13.08 -7.84
C ASP A 149 4.73 -13.31 -6.75
N PRO A 150 3.72 -14.17 -6.98
CA PRO A 150 2.65 -14.42 -6.01
C PRO A 150 3.13 -15.13 -4.73
N SER A 151 4.33 -15.72 -4.74
CA SER A 151 4.91 -16.44 -3.60
C SER A 151 5.59 -15.47 -2.61
N HIS A 152 5.75 -14.21 -3.02
CA HIS A 152 6.48 -13.20 -2.27
C HIS A 152 5.53 -12.17 -1.62
N LEU A 153 5.79 -11.91 -0.33
CA LEU A 153 5.02 -11.01 0.51
C LEU A 153 5.97 -10.26 1.45
N ALA A 154 5.75 -8.96 1.62
CA ALA A 154 6.46 -8.16 2.62
C ALA A 154 5.52 -7.77 3.75
N LEU A 155 5.96 -7.96 4.99
CA LEU A 155 5.29 -7.48 6.20
C LEU A 155 6.08 -6.31 6.78
N LEU A 156 5.39 -5.20 7.06
CA LEU A 156 5.91 -4.10 7.86
C LEU A 156 5.66 -4.43 9.33
N THR A 157 6.73 -4.52 10.13
CA THR A 157 6.64 -4.71 11.59
C THR A 157 7.08 -3.45 12.33
N SER A 158 6.85 -3.41 13.64
CA SER A 158 7.32 -2.30 14.49
C SER A 158 8.85 -2.14 14.51
N GLU A 159 9.61 -3.18 14.18
CA GLU A 159 11.08 -3.17 14.22
C GLU A 159 11.73 -3.20 12.84
N GLY A 160 11.07 -3.73 11.81
CA GLY A 160 11.69 -3.96 10.50
C GLY A 160 10.68 -4.35 9.42
N ILE A 161 11.23 -4.84 8.30
CA ILE A 161 10.45 -5.44 7.22
C ILE A 161 10.80 -6.93 7.19
N VAL A 162 9.78 -7.77 7.13
CA VAL A 162 9.93 -9.22 6.99
C VAL A 162 9.49 -9.64 5.60
N PHE A 163 10.43 -10.18 4.82
CA PHE A 163 10.17 -10.74 3.50
C PHE A 163 9.87 -12.23 3.59
N ILE A 164 8.70 -12.63 3.11
CA ILE A 164 8.24 -14.02 3.02
C ILE A 164 8.32 -14.43 1.56
N SER A 165 8.97 -15.56 1.27
CA SER A 165 9.17 -16.06 -0.09
C SER A 165 8.45 -17.39 -0.36
N ASP A 166 7.76 -17.94 0.64
CA ASP A 166 7.04 -19.22 0.58
C ASP A 166 5.53 -19.06 0.79
N PHE A 167 4.97 -17.91 0.42
CA PHE A 167 3.53 -17.68 0.51
C PHE A 167 2.76 -18.61 -0.43
N SER A 168 1.74 -19.29 0.09
CA SER A 168 0.84 -20.12 -0.70
C SER A 168 -0.60 -20.03 -0.18
N PRO A 169 -1.61 -19.99 -1.05
CA PRO A 169 -3.00 -20.15 -0.65
C PRO A 169 -3.28 -21.48 0.06
N SER A 170 -2.61 -22.55 -0.33
CA SER A 170 -2.92 -23.91 0.14
C SER A 170 -2.42 -24.24 1.54
N LYS A 171 -1.40 -23.51 2.03
CA LYS A 171 -0.82 -23.73 3.35
C LYS A 171 -0.19 -22.44 3.86
N ALA A 172 -0.24 -22.25 5.18
CA ALA A 172 0.45 -21.14 5.83
C ALA A 172 1.96 -21.18 5.53
N PRO A 173 2.64 -20.02 5.42
CA PRO A 173 4.10 -19.95 5.28
C PRO A 173 4.80 -20.76 6.38
N ALA A 174 5.75 -21.61 5.98
CA ALA A 174 6.53 -22.41 6.92
C ALA A 174 7.58 -21.53 7.59
N SER A 175 8.25 -20.70 6.79
CA SER A 175 9.27 -19.76 7.27
C SER A 175 8.66 -18.62 8.09
N SER A 176 9.48 -18.01 8.95
CA SER A 176 9.15 -16.72 9.59
C SER A 176 9.52 -15.51 8.71
N GLY A 177 10.01 -15.76 7.49
CA GLY A 177 10.55 -14.75 6.59
C GLY A 177 11.96 -14.27 6.96
N LYS A 178 12.58 -13.55 6.02
CA LYS A 178 13.86 -12.85 6.20
C LYS A 178 13.58 -11.44 6.72
N LYS A 179 14.00 -11.17 7.95
CA LYS A 179 13.87 -9.84 8.55
C LYS A 179 15.01 -8.92 8.12
N VAL A 180 14.66 -7.67 7.85
CA VAL A 180 15.58 -6.62 7.47
C VAL A 180 15.22 -5.31 8.16
N TYR A 181 16.23 -4.53 8.52
CA TYR A 181 16.10 -3.26 9.24
C TYR A 181 16.36 -2.10 8.30
N ILE A 182 15.70 -0.98 8.58
CA ILE A 182 15.88 0.27 7.87
C ILE A 182 16.63 1.22 8.79
N SER A 183 17.85 1.54 8.41
CA SER A 183 18.70 2.45 9.17
C SER A 183 18.75 3.81 8.48
N SER A 184 18.48 4.88 9.23
CA SER A 184 18.81 6.23 8.78
C SER A 184 20.25 6.56 9.21
N PRO A 185 21.05 7.22 8.36
CA PRO A 185 22.44 7.52 8.69
C PRO A 185 22.63 8.62 9.75
N HIS A 186 21.60 9.04 10.51
CA HIS A 186 21.70 10.15 11.46
C HIS A 186 21.38 9.82 12.93
N SER A 187 21.43 8.56 13.34
CA SER A 187 21.54 8.19 14.75
C SER A 187 23.00 8.29 15.23
N SER A 188 23.53 9.51 15.37
CA SER A 188 24.74 9.75 16.17
C SER A 188 24.53 10.96 17.07
N PRO A 189 24.71 10.83 18.40
CA PRO A 189 24.52 11.91 19.34
C PRO A 189 25.80 12.74 19.40
N SER A 190 26.04 13.63 18.43
CA SER A 190 26.98 14.73 18.65
C SER A 190 26.72 15.92 17.75
N HIS A 191 26.52 17.06 18.42
CA HIS A 191 26.48 18.43 17.92
C HIS A 191 25.18 18.91 17.27
N ASN A 192 24.29 19.39 18.15
CA ASN A 192 23.62 20.68 17.97
C ASN A 192 24.62 21.72 17.44
N LYS A 193 24.59 21.99 16.14
CA LYS A 193 24.96 23.30 15.60
C LYS A 193 23.99 23.66 14.49
N LEU A 194 23.23 24.72 14.74
CA LEU A 194 22.41 25.38 13.73
C LEU A 194 23.32 25.76 12.55
N ALA A 195 23.17 25.06 11.43
CA ALA A 195 23.60 25.54 10.13
C ALA A 195 22.35 25.65 9.25
N ALA A 196 22.00 26.89 8.91
CA ALA A 196 20.96 27.21 7.95
C ALA A 196 21.41 26.74 6.56
N ALA A 197 21.05 25.50 6.20
CA ALA A 197 21.26 24.98 4.86
C ALA A 197 19.91 24.84 4.14
N THR A 198 19.80 25.54 3.02
CA THR A 198 18.66 25.58 2.10
C THR A 198 18.24 24.17 1.63
N GLY A 199 16.93 23.97 1.55
CA GLY A 199 16.23 22.66 1.59
C GLY A 199 16.55 21.61 0.53
N ALA A 200 17.40 21.91 -0.47
CA ALA A 200 17.79 20.93 -1.49
C ALA A 200 18.92 19.99 -1.05
N LYS A 201 19.86 20.44 -0.20
CA LYS A 201 21.01 19.60 0.22
C LYS A 201 20.64 18.54 1.27
N LYS A 202 19.62 18.80 2.10
CA LYS A 202 19.12 17.81 3.08
C LYS A 202 18.41 16.61 2.44
N ALA A 203 17.93 16.73 1.20
CA ALA A 203 17.27 15.63 0.49
C ALA A 203 18.26 14.62 -0.09
N LEU A 204 19.48 15.06 -0.45
CA LEU A 204 20.51 14.20 -1.05
C LEU A 204 21.26 13.37 0.00
N ASP A 205 21.47 13.89 1.22
CA ASP A 205 22.10 13.14 2.32
C ASP A 205 21.19 12.04 2.91
N LYS A 206 19.86 12.13 2.68
CA LYS A 206 18.87 11.08 3.01
C LYS A 206 18.92 9.84 2.10
N VAL A 207 19.68 9.89 1.00
CA VAL A 207 19.73 8.82 -0.01
C VAL A 207 20.48 7.57 0.48
N LYS A 208 21.21 7.63 1.61
CA LYS A 208 21.94 6.48 2.18
C LYS A 208 21.18 5.76 3.30
N ILE A 209 19.87 5.57 3.15
CA ILE A 209 19.15 4.62 4.01
C ILE A 209 19.48 3.21 3.50
N LEU A 210 20.14 2.43 4.37
CA LEU A 210 20.60 1.07 4.09
C LEU A 210 19.61 0.06 4.68
N ILE A 211 19.34 -0.96 3.88
CA ILE A 211 18.54 -2.14 4.25
C ILE A 211 19.55 -3.18 4.77
N SER A 212 19.58 -3.41 6.09
CA SER A 212 20.56 -4.29 6.75
C SER A 212 19.91 -5.50 7.41
N ASN A 213 20.54 -6.68 7.30
CA ASN A 213 20.07 -7.88 8.02
C ASN A 213 20.38 -7.84 9.51
N GLU A 214 21.37 -7.02 9.91
CA GLU A 214 21.76 -6.85 11.30
C GLU A 214 20.93 -5.77 11.98
N LYS A 215 20.55 -6.03 13.23
CA LYS A 215 19.84 -5.06 14.07
C LYS A 215 20.80 -3.90 14.38
N PRO A 216 20.49 -2.65 14.02
CA PRO A 216 21.39 -1.53 14.28
C PRO A 216 21.60 -1.31 15.79
N SER A 217 22.83 -0.97 16.18
CA SER A 217 23.25 -0.81 17.58
C SER A 217 22.91 0.55 18.22
N ALA A 218 22.35 1.50 17.46
CA ALA A 218 21.86 2.79 17.95
C ALA A 218 20.66 3.29 17.13
N GLU A 219 19.67 3.88 17.83
CA GLU A 219 18.40 4.50 17.38
C GLU A 219 17.89 4.04 16.00
N SER A 220 17.24 2.88 15.98
CA SER A 220 16.46 2.43 14.83
C SER A 220 15.43 3.49 14.45
N VAL A 221 15.30 3.78 13.14
CA VAL A 221 14.15 4.54 12.63
C VAL A 221 12.90 3.82 13.08
N THR A 222 12.05 4.50 13.84
CA THR A 222 10.78 3.92 14.28
C THR A 222 9.87 3.76 13.06
N LEU A 223 9.75 2.53 12.56
CA LEU A 223 8.81 2.19 11.49
C LEU A 223 7.34 2.33 11.92
N ASN A 224 7.08 2.64 13.19
CA ASN A 224 5.76 2.95 13.71
C ASN A 224 5.12 4.16 13.00
N ASP A 225 5.91 5.11 12.48
CA ASP A 225 5.41 6.26 11.75
C ASP A 225 5.22 5.98 10.24
N CYS A 226 5.58 4.78 9.78
CA CYS A 226 5.38 4.37 8.39
C CYS A 226 3.90 4.04 8.18
N LEU A 227 3.24 4.86 7.37
CA LEU A 227 1.82 4.76 7.08
C LEU A 227 1.50 3.60 6.13
N GLN A 228 2.41 3.30 5.20
CA GLN A 228 2.17 2.31 4.15
C GLN A 228 3.48 1.74 3.61
N LEU A 229 3.52 0.42 3.46
CA LEU A 229 4.53 -0.32 2.70
C LEU A 229 3.89 -0.84 1.41
N SER A 230 4.53 -0.66 0.25
CA SER A 230 3.98 -1.17 -1.01
C SER A 230 5.05 -1.45 -2.05
N TYR A 231 4.99 -2.62 -2.69
CA TYR A 231 5.78 -2.88 -3.89
C TYR A 231 5.35 -1.99 -5.05
N LEU A 232 6.31 -1.56 -5.88
CA LEU A 232 5.99 -0.81 -7.10
C LEU A 232 5.50 -1.78 -8.20
N PRO A 233 4.27 -1.60 -8.71
CA PRO A 233 3.74 -2.44 -9.78
C PRO A 233 4.36 -2.17 -11.15
N SER A 234 4.96 -0.99 -11.37
CA SER A 234 5.61 -0.65 -12.64
C SER A 234 7.03 -1.21 -12.75
N LYS A 235 7.67 -1.59 -11.63
CA LYS A 235 9.08 -2.00 -11.60
C LYS A 235 9.35 -3.12 -10.60
N ARG A 236 9.95 -4.20 -11.10
CA ARG A 236 10.43 -5.33 -10.28
C ARG A 236 11.46 -4.86 -9.26
N ASN A 237 11.45 -5.48 -8.09
CA ASN A 237 12.43 -5.24 -7.03
C ASN A 237 12.47 -3.80 -6.48
N TYR A 238 11.42 -3.00 -6.73
CA TYR A 238 11.26 -1.71 -6.07
C TYR A 238 10.10 -1.74 -5.07
N MET A 239 10.30 -1.04 -3.97
CA MET A 239 9.30 -0.88 -2.91
C MET A 239 9.26 0.56 -2.46
N LEU A 240 8.10 1.01 -2.01
CA LEU A 240 7.91 2.32 -1.41
C LEU A 240 7.59 2.19 0.07
N LEU A 241 8.10 3.13 0.85
CA LEU A 241 7.68 3.39 2.23
C LEU A 241 7.11 4.79 2.32
N LEU A 242 5.89 4.88 2.84
CA LEU A 242 5.18 6.14 3.01
C LEU A 242 5.29 6.60 4.46
N TYR A 243 5.78 7.81 4.63
CA TYR A 243 5.71 8.56 5.88
C TYR A 243 4.84 9.80 5.67
N PRO A 244 4.34 10.44 6.74
CA PRO A 244 3.47 11.60 6.63
C PRO A 244 4.07 12.73 5.78
N ARG A 245 5.40 12.89 5.74
CA ARG A 245 6.05 13.99 5.00
C ARG A 245 7.02 13.55 3.92
N GLU A 246 7.23 12.26 3.73
CA GLU A 246 8.14 11.77 2.70
C GLU A 246 7.79 10.37 2.22
N ILE A 247 8.14 10.09 0.97
CA ILE A 247 8.05 8.76 0.36
C ILE A 247 9.46 8.32 0.05
N LEU A 248 9.88 7.19 0.60
CA LEU A 248 11.15 6.55 0.28
C LEU A 248 10.91 5.51 -0.81
N ILE A 249 11.75 5.49 -1.84
CA ILE A 249 11.77 4.49 -2.89
C ILE A 249 13.03 3.65 -2.69
N LEU A 250 12.82 2.36 -2.42
CA LEU A 250 13.84 1.38 -2.15
C LEU A 250 14.05 0.49 -3.37
N ASP A 251 15.32 0.22 -3.66
CA ASP A 251 15.74 -0.83 -4.58
C ASP A 251 16.18 -2.03 -3.75
N LEU A 252 15.48 -3.15 -3.93
CA LEU A 252 15.66 -4.38 -3.18
C LEU A 252 16.81 -5.25 -3.73
N GLU A 253 17.28 -5.01 -4.95
CA GLU A 253 18.46 -5.71 -5.48
C GLU A 253 19.71 -5.22 -4.78
N VAL A 254 19.87 -3.89 -4.73
CA VAL A 254 21.03 -3.25 -4.09
C VAL A 254 20.82 -2.96 -2.60
N ASN A 255 19.59 -3.14 -2.10
CA ASN A 255 19.22 -2.92 -0.69
C ASN A 255 19.48 -1.47 -0.23
N GLN A 256 19.11 -0.49 -1.06
CA GLN A 256 19.35 0.94 -0.81
C GLN A 256 18.16 1.81 -1.21
N THR A 257 18.08 3.00 -0.63
CA THR A 257 17.13 4.03 -1.08
C THR A 257 17.65 4.71 -2.34
N VAL A 258 16.84 4.67 -3.40
CA VAL A 258 17.18 5.28 -4.70
C VAL A 258 16.46 6.61 -4.94
N GLY A 259 15.45 6.93 -4.15
CA GLY A 259 14.66 8.13 -4.32
C GLY A 259 13.93 8.53 -3.06
N VAL A 260 13.82 9.85 -2.86
CA VAL A 260 13.05 10.44 -1.77
C VAL A 260 12.14 11.50 -2.37
N ILE A 261 10.85 11.39 -2.11
CA ILE A 261 9.85 12.39 -2.47
C ILE A 261 9.38 13.04 -1.17
N ALA A 262 9.93 14.20 -0.84
CA ALA A 262 9.56 14.94 0.35
C ALA A 262 8.48 15.98 0.07
N ILE A 263 7.66 16.27 1.07
CA ILE A 263 6.77 17.42 1.10
C ILE A 263 7.55 18.63 1.62
N GLU A 264 7.32 19.80 1.02
CA GLU A 264 7.91 21.06 1.47
C GLU A 264 7.40 21.48 2.86
N ARG A 265 8.06 22.44 3.50
CA ARG A 265 7.83 22.78 4.92
C ARG A 265 6.36 23.08 5.27
N THR A 266 5.63 23.72 4.36
CA THR A 266 4.23 24.14 4.54
C THR A 266 3.23 23.20 3.85
N GLY A 267 3.71 22.13 3.21
CA GLY A 267 2.85 21.21 2.50
C GLY A 267 2.08 20.29 3.46
N VAL A 268 0.91 19.86 3.00
CA VAL A 268 0.01 19.00 3.77
C VAL A 268 0.52 17.55 3.77
N PRO A 269 0.57 16.87 4.93
CA PRO A 269 1.04 15.49 5.02
C PRO A 269 0.28 14.50 4.11
N PHE A 270 0.96 13.43 3.73
CA PHE A 270 0.38 12.28 3.04
C PHE A 270 -0.40 11.40 4.02
N ILE A 271 -1.49 10.81 3.53
CA ILE A 271 -2.25 9.75 4.19
C ILE A 271 -2.01 8.41 3.49
N GLN A 272 -2.11 8.40 2.15
CA GLN A 272 -2.06 7.16 1.36
C GLN A 272 -1.39 7.44 0.01
N VAL A 273 -0.71 6.42 -0.53
CA VAL A 273 -0.16 6.46 -1.89
C VAL A 273 -0.63 5.25 -2.70
N ILE A 274 -1.06 5.49 -3.93
CA ILE A 274 -1.44 4.44 -4.88
C ILE A 274 -0.44 4.47 -6.05
N PRO A 275 0.48 3.50 -6.14
CA PRO A 275 1.44 3.45 -7.23
C PRO A 275 0.78 2.92 -8.52
N CYS A 276 1.10 3.55 -9.65
CA CYS A 276 0.54 3.20 -10.96
C CYS A 276 1.25 1.99 -11.57
N PHE A 277 0.46 1.10 -12.21
CA PHE A 277 1.02 -0.09 -12.89
C PHE A 277 1.64 0.25 -14.25
N GLN A 278 0.95 1.08 -15.04
CA GLN A 278 1.31 1.35 -16.45
C GLN A 278 2.40 2.42 -16.63
N ARG A 279 2.73 3.16 -15.57
CA ARG A 279 3.68 4.29 -15.61
C ARG A 279 4.35 4.44 -14.26
N ASP A 280 5.56 4.98 -14.25
CA ASP A 280 6.23 5.46 -13.03
C ASP A 280 5.51 6.72 -12.49
N GLY A 281 4.34 6.50 -11.91
CA GLY A 281 3.47 7.52 -11.33
C GLY A 281 2.93 7.07 -9.97
N LEU A 282 2.69 8.03 -9.10
CA LEU A 282 2.13 7.84 -7.76
C LEU A 282 0.96 8.82 -7.58
N PHE A 283 -0.22 8.32 -7.27
CA PHE A 283 -1.29 9.16 -6.71
C PHE A 283 -1.09 9.27 -5.21
N CYS A 284 -1.05 10.49 -4.69
CA CYS A 284 -0.83 10.79 -3.28
C CYS A 284 -2.08 11.47 -2.72
N LEU A 285 -2.68 10.88 -1.71
CA LEU A 285 -3.78 11.46 -0.94
C LEU A 285 -3.20 12.22 0.26
N HIS A 286 -3.66 13.44 0.49
CA HIS A 286 -3.22 14.32 1.56
C HIS A 286 -4.28 14.50 2.64
N GLU A 287 -3.89 14.92 3.85
CA GLU A 287 -4.80 15.12 4.99
C GLU A 287 -5.95 16.12 4.76
N ASN A 288 -5.75 17.08 3.85
CA ASN A 288 -6.78 18.03 3.44
C ASN A 288 -7.73 17.49 2.37
N GLY A 289 -7.63 16.20 2.02
CA GLY A 289 -8.42 15.56 0.96
C GLY A 289 -7.92 15.85 -0.46
N CYS A 290 -6.82 16.59 -0.63
CA CYS A 290 -6.25 16.82 -1.95
C CYS A 290 -5.59 15.54 -2.48
N ILE A 291 -5.75 15.28 -3.78
CA ILE A 291 -5.06 14.20 -4.49
C ILE A 291 -4.06 14.84 -5.45
N THR A 292 -2.78 14.46 -5.34
CA THR A 292 -1.73 14.88 -6.26
C THR A 292 -1.22 13.70 -7.07
N LEU A 293 -0.86 13.92 -8.33
CA LEU A 293 -0.21 12.92 -9.17
C LEU A 293 1.27 13.30 -9.35
N ARG A 294 2.16 12.40 -8.93
CA ARG A 294 3.62 12.56 -9.09
C ARG A 294 4.10 11.57 -10.12
N VAL A 295 4.64 12.08 -11.23
CA VAL A 295 5.15 11.26 -12.33
C VAL A 295 6.64 11.46 -12.47
N ARG A 296 7.40 10.35 -12.54
CA ARG A 296 8.81 10.43 -12.87
C ARG A 296 8.95 10.95 -14.30
N ARG A 297 9.71 12.03 -14.48
CA ARG A 297 10.08 12.50 -15.82
C ARG A 297 11.02 11.46 -16.45
N SER A 298 10.63 10.93 -17.60
CA SER A 298 11.55 10.24 -18.50
C SER A 298 12.50 11.31 -19.04
N ASN A 299 13.81 11.09 -18.93
CA ASN A 299 14.76 11.90 -19.69
C ASN A 299 14.57 11.55 -21.17
N CYS A 300 13.67 12.24 -21.87
CA CYS A 300 13.76 12.32 -23.32
C CYS A 300 15.06 13.03 -23.63
N SER A 301 16.03 12.29 -24.16
CA SER A 301 17.17 12.87 -24.87
C SER A 301 16.63 13.87 -25.89
N PHE A 302 17.09 15.11 -25.79
CA PHE A 302 16.85 16.16 -26.78
C PHE A 302 17.00 15.58 -28.19
N THR A 303 15.90 15.56 -28.95
CA THR A 303 15.97 15.48 -30.40
C THR A 303 16.84 16.64 -30.86
N ALA A 304 17.93 16.31 -31.54
CA ALA A 304 18.85 17.26 -32.15
C ALA A 304 18.06 18.32 -32.95
N THR A 305 18.32 19.59 -32.66
CA THR A 305 17.98 20.69 -33.55
C THR A 305 18.66 20.44 -34.90
N PRO A 306 17.96 20.57 -36.05
CA PRO A 306 18.66 20.64 -37.32
C PRO A 306 19.48 21.92 -37.31
N ASN A 307 20.79 21.80 -37.50
CA ASN A 307 21.64 22.95 -37.80
C ASN A 307 21.15 23.55 -39.12
N GLU A 308 20.44 24.67 -39.08
CA GLU A 308 20.52 25.65 -40.15
C GLU A 308 21.79 26.47 -39.89
N GLU A 309 22.82 26.22 -40.70
CA GLU A 309 23.90 27.20 -40.92
C GLU A 309 23.56 28.07 -42.13
N PRO A 310 24.05 29.33 -42.15
CA PRO A 310 23.59 30.42 -43.02
C PRO A 310 24.03 30.33 -44.48
#